data_AF-A0A6G3WP96-F1
#
_entry.id   AF-A0A6G3WP96-F1
#
_cell.length_a   1.000
_cell.length_b   1.000
_cell.length_c   1.000
_cell.angle_alpha   90.00
_cell.angle_beta   90.00
_cell.angle_gamma   90.00
#
_symmetry.space_group_name_H-M   'P 1'
#
loop_
_entity.id
_entity.type
_entity.pdbx_description
1 polymer ?
#
loop_
_entity_poly.entity_id
_entity_poly.type
_entity_poly.pdbx_seq_one_letter_code
_entity_poly.pdbx_strand_id
1 'polypeptide(L)' 'IFFDPQAHTARGVPIGTVIEGLGRALERSEQTHGVSTQLIMCFLRDLSAESALGTLDAAKPYLHRISAIGLDSA' A
#
# COMPACT_ATOMS: atom_id res chain seq x y z
N ILE A 1 -4.32 5.85 5.91
CA ILE A 1 -3.29 5.01 6.56
C ILE A 1 -2.18 4.76 5.54
N PHE A 2 -0.94 4.89 5.97
CA PHE A 2 0.24 4.62 5.14
C PHE A 2 0.61 3.13 5.18
N PHE A 3 1.16 2.61 4.10
CA PHE A 3 1.74 1.26 4.05
C PHE A 3 2.85 1.17 3.00
N ASP A 4 3.84 0.30 3.27
CA ASP A 4 5.09 0.27 2.51
C ASP A 4 5.18 -1.08 1.77
N PRO A 5 4.59 -1.21 0.57
CA PRO A 5 4.59 -2.47 -0.17
C PRO A 5 6.01 -3.03 -0.37
N GLN A 6 7.02 -2.17 -0.55
CA GLN A 6 8.43 -2.57 -0.72
C GLN A 6 8.98 -3.35 0.47
N ALA A 7 8.59 -3.00 1.70
CA ALA A 7 9.03 -3.72 2.90
C ALA A 7 8.50 -5.17 2.92
N HIS A 8 7.31 -5.40 2.36
CA HIS A 8 6.68 -6.73 2.32
C HIS A 8 7.16 -7.55 1.12
N THR A 9 7.26 -6.94 -0.07
CA THR A 9 7.73 -7.62 -1.29
C THR A 9 9.19 -8.03 -1.19
N ALA A 10 10.04 -7.25 -0.51
CA ALA A 10 11.41 -7.64 -0.18
C ALA A 10 11.51 -8.92 0.66
N ARG A 11 10.43 -9.28 1.38
CA ARG A 11 10.32 -10.50 2.19
C ARG A 11 9.54 -11.61 1.48
N GLY A 12 9.29 -11.46 0.18
CA GLY A 12 8.58 -12.43 -0.66
C GLY A 12 7.06 -12.40 -0.55
N VAL A 13 6.46 -11.40 0.10
CA VAL A 13 5.01 -11.26 0.16
C VAL A 13 4.51 -10.57 -1.13
N PRO A 14 3.59 -11.16 -1.90
CA PRO A 14 3.06 -10.52 -3.09
C PRO A 14 2.36 -9.20 -2.77
N ILE A 15 2.57 -8.19 -3.61
CA ILE A 15 1.99 -6.84 -3.40
C ILE A 15 0.45 -6.88 -3.27
N GLY A 16 -0.22 -7.72 -4.08
CA GLY A 16 -1.66 -7.90 -4.03
C GLY A 16 -2.15 -8.48 -2.70
N THR A 17 -1.37 -9.37 -2.09
CA THR A 17 -1.70 -9.93 -0.75
C THR A 17 -1.75 -8.83 0.31
N VAL A 18 -0.82 -7.87 0.25
CA VAL A 18 -0.77 -6.73 1.17
C VAL A 18 -1.95 -5.80 0.94
N ILE A 19 -2.14 -5.35 -0.31
CA ILE A 19 -3.16 -4.34 -0.66
C ILE A 19 -4.57 -4.87 -0.41
N GLU A 20 -4.86 -6.10 -0.84
CA GLU A 20 -6.18 -6.72 -0.62
C GLU A 20 -6.42 -7.04 0.84
N GLY A 21 -5.39 -7.47 1.58
CA GLY A 21 -5.48 -7.73 3.01
C GLY A 21 -5.87 -6.48 3.80
N LEU A 22 -5.14 -5.38 3.57
CA LEU A 22 -5.42 -4.08 4.18
C LEU A 22 -6.79 -3.54 3.72
N GLY A 23 -7.08 -3.60 2.41
CA GLY A 23 -8.33 -3.13 1.83
C GLY A 23 -9.56 -3.76 2.52
N ARG A 24 -9.59 -5.08 2.68
CA ARG A 24 -10.71 -5.78 3.35
C ARG A 24 -10.87 -5.39 4.82
N ALA A 25 -9.78 -5.11 5.53
CA ALA A 25 -9.85 -4.68 6.93
C ALA A 25 -10.44 -3.26 7.03
N LEU A 26 -10.05 -2.38 6.10
CA LEU A 26 -10.48 -0.99 6.06
C LEU A 26 -11.92 -0.79 5.59
N GLU A 27 -12.38 -1.61 4.64
CA GLU A 27 -13.80 -1.66 4.23
C GLU A 27 -14.75 -1.92 5.40
N ARG A 28 -14.30 -2.66 6.41
CA ARG A 28 -15.09 -2.97 7.62
C ARG A 28 -14.94 -1.93 8.73
N SER A 29 -13.98 -1.01 8.62
CA SER A 29 -13.65 -0.06 9.68
C SER A 29 -14.81 0.88 10.00
N GLU A 30 -15.46 1.43 8.96
CA GLU A 30 -16.62 2.31 9.14
C GLU A 30 -17.77 1.59 9.86
N GLN A 31 -18.09 0.37 9.44
CA GLN A 31 -19.20 -0.41 10.01
C GLN A 31 -18.92 -0.86 11.45
N THR A 32 -17.66 -1.21 11.75
CA THR A 32 -17.29 -1.81 13.05
C THR A 32 -16.95 -0.74 14.08
N HIS A 33 -16.39 0.39 13.64
CA HIS A 33 -15.78 1.40 14.50
C HIS A 33 -16.32 2.82 14.26
N GLY A 34 -17.11 3.06 13.21
CA GLY A 34 -17.55 4.41 12.83
C GLY A 34 -16.40 5.30 12.33
N VAL A 35 -15.34 4.69 11.79
CA VAL A 35 -14.13 5.40 11.34
C VAL A 35 -13.91 5.18 9.85
N SER A 36 -13.96 6.28 9.09
CA SER A 36 -13.67 6.24 7.66
C SER A 36 -12.16 6.14 7.43
N THR A 37 -11.77 5.38 6.41
CA THR A 37 -10.36 5.11 6.14
C THR A 37 -10.06 5.17 4.64
N GLN A 38 -8.81 5.48 4.33
CA GLN A 38 -8.26 5.56 2.97
C GLN A 38 -6.84 4.99 2.99
N LEU A 39 -6.40 4.36 1.90
CA LEU A 39 -5.04 3.83 1.78
C LEU A 39 -4.14 4.81 1.03
N ILE A 40 -2.95 5.02 1.58
CA ILE A 40 -1.89 5.79 0.96
C ILE A 40 -0.68 4.87 0.82
N MET A 41 -0.29 4.58 -0.42
CA MET A 41 0.85 3.70 -0.69
C MET A 41 2.13 4.52 -0.63
N CYS A 42 3.09 4.11 0.20
CA CYS A 42 4.37 4.80 0.32
C CYS A 42 5.47 4.11 -0.48
N PHE A 43 6.34 4.93 -1.06
CA PHE A 43 7.64 4.46 -1.50
C PHE A 43 8.66 4.67 -0.39
N LEU A 44 9.53 3.69 -0.17
CA LEU A 44 10.68 3.80 0.72
C LEU A 44 11.75 4.66 0.06
N ARG A 45 12.00 5.84 0.62
CA ARG A 45 13.00 6.84 0.17
C ARG A 45 14.42 6.32 0.19
N ASP A 46 14.69 5.33 1.04
CA ASP A 46 16.02 4.70 1.15
C ASP A 46 16.34 3.80 -0.04
N LEU A 47 15.34 3.47 -0.88
CA LEU A 47 15.49 2.67 -2.10
C LEU A 47 15.57 3.56 -3.36
N SER A 48 15.94 2.94 -4.49
CA SER A 48 16.06 3.65 -5.76
C SER A 48 14.70 4.09 -6.32
N ALA A 49 14.70 5.16 -7.13
CA ALA A 49 13.52 5.58 -7.88
C ALA A 49 12.99 4.47 -8.82
N GLU A 50 13.87 3.64 -9.37
CA GLU A 50 13.49 2.45 -10.15
C GLU A 50 12.68 1.46 -9.31
N SER A 51 13.06 1.25 -8.04
CA SER A 51 12.30 0.40 -7.12
C SER A 51 10.89 0.96 -6.87
N ALA A 52 10.77 2.28 -6.72
CA ALA A 52 9.47 2.95 -6.60
C ALA A 52 8.62 2.80 -7.87
N LEU A 53 9.20 2.97 -9.05
CA LEU A 53 8.51 2.78 -10.33
C LEU A 53 8.04 1.33 -10.52
N GLY A 54 8.89 0.35 -10.22
CA GLY A 54 8.52 -1.07 -10.26
C GLY A 54 7.39 -1.40 -9.28
N THR A 55 7.40 -0.76 -8.11
CA THR A 55 6.31 -0.88 -7.12
C THR A 55 5.00 -0.29 -7.64
N LEU A 56 5.06 0.90 -8.27
CA LEU A 56 3.88 1.53 -8.89
C LEU A 56 3.31 0.66 -10.00
N ASP A 57 4.16 0.11 -10.87
CA ASP A 57 3.75 -0.78 -11.94
C ASP A 57 3.08 -2.05 -11.40
N ALA A 58 3.64 -2.66 -10.35
CA ALA A 58 3.04 -3.82 -9.69
C ALA A 58 1.71 -3.49 -8.98
N ALA A 59 1.52 -2.24 -8.55
CA ALA A 59 0.30 -1.76 -7.91
C ALA A 59 -0.82 -1.39 -8.90
N LYS A 60 -0.53 -1.24 -10.20
CA LYS A 60 -1.52 -0.84 -11.24
C LYS A 60 -2.86 -1.58 -11.17
N PRO A 61 -2.91 -2.91 -11.00
CA PRO A 61 -4.18 -3.64 -10.89
C PRO A 61 -5.04 -3.25 -9.68
N TYR A 62 -4.43 -2.65 -8.66
CA TYR A 62 -5.03 -2.35 -7.36
C TYR A 62 -5.22 -0.84 -7.10
N LEU A 63 -4.98 0.02 -8.10
CA LEU A 63 -5.06 1.49 -7.91
C LEU A 63 -6.44 1.96 -7.43
N HIS A 64 -7.51 1.21 -7.72
CA HIS A 64 -8.86 1.49 -7.20
C HIS A 64 -8.95 1.45 -5.66
N ARG A 65 -7.98 0.84 -4.98
CA ARG A 65 -7.89 0.80 -3.51
C ARG A 65 -6.97 1.88 -2.93
N ILE A 66 -6.17 2.57 -3.75
CA ILE A 66 -5.11 3.48 -3.30
C ILE A 66 -5.52 4.92 -3.63
N SER A 67 -5.61 5.77 -2.61
CA SER A 67 -6.16 7.13 -2.74
C SER A 67 -5.07 8.19 -2.95
N ALA A 68 -3.84 7.91 -2.51
CA ALA A 68 -2.69 8.78 -2.69
C ALA A 68 -1.37 8.00 -2.64
N ILE A 69 -0.28 8.68 -2.96
CA ILE A 69 1.09 8.18 -2.82
C ILE A 69 1.81 8.98 -1.73
N GLY A 70 2.56 8.29 -0.87
CA GLY A 70 3.46 8.86 0.13
C GLY A 70 4.94 8.54 -0.16
N LEU A 71 5.84 9.15 0.62
CA LEU A 71 7.28 8.92 0.56
C LEU A 71 7.88 8.99 1.96
N ASP A 72 8.28 7.85 2.52
CA ASP A 72 8.80 7.69 3.88
C ASP A 72 10.11 6.91 3.91
N SER A 73 10.57 6.52 5.08
CA SER A 73 11.82 5.78 5.31
C SER A 73 11.53 4.52 6.13
N ALA A 74 12.42 3.54 6.03
CA ALA A 74 12.30 2.23 6.69
C ALA A 74 12.39 2.29 8.22
#